data_AF-A0A7X8D5D7-F1
#
_entry.id   AF-A0A7X8D5D7-F1
#
_cell.length_a   1.000
_cell.length_b   1.000
_cell.length_c   1.000
_cell.angle_alpha   90.00
_cell.angle_beta   90.00
_cell.angle_gamma   90.00
#
_symmetry.space_group_name_H-M   'P 1'
#
loop_
_entity.id
_entity.type
_entity.pdbx_description
1 polymer ?
#
loop_
_entity_poly.entity_id
_entity_poly.type
_entity_poly.pdbx_seq_one_letter_code
_entity_poly.pdbx_strand_id
1 'polypeptide(L)'
;MQIDFEGAWNVKYIDHAKTVLHSSHMMLPMVAVASAKKWQTLSETQQKLLQEIVAKHLEQIILAYEKIDQDYLDQIQTTGVSILKVDRAFFGESIENWYQVWRTKSPTLKALEQEAAQIKAQTP
;
A
#
# COMPACT_ATOMS: atom_id res chain seq x y z
N MET A 1 13.93 0.67 2.04
CA MET A 1 12.84 -0.24 2.44
C MET A 1 11.57 0.59 2.42
N GLN A 2 10.53 0.15 1.72
CA GLN A 2 9.20 0.76 1.82
C GLN A 2 8.59 0.26 3.13
N ILE A 3 8.22 1.19 4.01
CA ILE A 3 7.54 0.91 5.26
C ILE A 3 6.62 2.09 5.57
N ASP A 4 5.44 1.80 6.06
CA ASP A 4 4.45 2.76 6.52
C ASP A 4 4.73 3.21 7.96
N PHE A 5 3.93 4.15 8.49
CA PHE A 5 4.16 4.66 9.83
C PHE A 5 3.84 3.62 10.91
N GLU A 6 2.78 2.83 10.71
CA GLU A 6 2.44 1.72 11.60
C GLU A 6 3.59 0.71 11.71
N GLY A 7 4.09 0.23 10.57
CA GLY A 7 5.17 -0.73 10.53
C GLY A 7 6.44 -0.18 11.18
N ALA A 8 6.83 1.06 10.84
CA ALA A 8 8.03 1.70 11.39
C ALA A 8 7.95 1.84 12.92
N TRP A 9 6.77 2.17 13.44
CA TRP A 9 6.51 2.24 14.88
C TRP A 9 6.56 0.86 15.54
N ASN A 10 5.76 -0.09 15.05
CA ASN A 10 5.58 -1.40 15.67
C ASN A 10 6.87 -2.23 15.73
N VAL A 11 7.76 -2.08 14.75
CA VAL A 11 9.08 -2.74 14.74
C VAL A 11 10.19 -1.88 15.37
N LYS A 12 9.84 -0.75 15.97
CA LYS A 12 10.74 0.15 16.71
C LYS A 12 11.87 0.77 15.88
N TYR A 13 11.65 1.01 14.59
CA TYR A 13 12.63 1.74 13.79
C TYR A 13 12.73 3.21 14.21
N ILE A 14 11.66 3.76 14.75
CA ILE A 14 11.61 5.16 15.23
C ILE A 14 12.60 5.39 16.39
N ASP A 15 12.82 4.40 17.25
CA ASP A 15 13.77 4.46 18.38
C ASP A 15 15.23 4.72 17.94
N HIS A 16 15.54 4.43 16.67
CA HIS A 16 16.88 4.54 16.10
C HIS A 16 16.96 5.50 14.90
N ALA A 17 15.81 5.97 14.40
CA ALA A 17 15.75 6.87 13.26
C ALA A 17 16.08 8.31 13.67
N LYS A 18 16.91 8.99 12.88
CA LYS A 18 17.12 10.44 13.01
C LYS A 18 16.12 11.26 12.19
N THR A 19 15.68 10.68 11.07
CA THR A 19 14.77 11.32 10.13
C THR A 19 13.81 10.27 9.57
N VAL A 20 12.53 10.64 9.49
CA VAL A 20 11.49 9.90 8.76
C VAL A 20 11.17 10.68 7.48
N LEU A 21 11.25 10.01 6.33
CA LEU A 21 10.87 10.58 5.04
C LEU A 21 9.42 10.22 4.71
N HIS A 22 8.49 11.12 5.02
CA HIS A 22 7.09 11.01 4.60
C HIS A 22 7.00 11.32 3.11
N SER A 23 7.01 10.27 2.29
CA SER A 23 7.19 10.40 0.84
C SER A 23 6.05 9.83 0.00
N SER A 24 5.19 8.98 0.58
CA SER A 24 4.05 8.33 -0.09
C SER A 24 4.38 7.80 -1.51
N HIS A 25 5.61 7.32 -1.69
CA HIS A 25 6.21 7.10 -3.01
C HIS A 25 5.79 5.78 -3.67
N MET A 26 5.12 4.90 -2.93
CA MET A 26 4.65 3.60 -3.41
C MET A 26 3.50 3.10 -2.53
N MET A 27 2.51 2.44 -3.15
CA MET A 27 1.48 1.67 -2.44
C MET A 27 1.98 0.27 -2.12
N LEU A 28 1.52 -0.33 -1.02
CA LEU A 28 1.85 -1.72 -0.66
C LEU A 28 0.55 -2.55 -0.59
N PRO A 29 0.04 -3.02 -1.75
CA PRO A 29 -1.22 -3.75 -1.77
C PRO A 29 -1.10 -5.12 -1.10
N MET A 30 -2.17 -5.52 -0.40
CA MET A 30 -2.30 -6.83 0.22
C MET A 30 -3.27 -7.70 -0.58
N VAL A 31 -2.97 -9.00 -0.68
CA VAL A 31 -3.83 -9.99 -1.35
C VAL A 31 -4.08 -11.16 -0.42
N ALA A 32 -5.36 -11.50 -0.22
CA ALA A 32 -5.74 -12.73 0.46
C ALA A 32 -5.61 -13.91 -0.52
N VAL A 33 -4.82 -14.91 -0.16
CA VAL A 33 -4.59 -16.10 -0.98
C VAL A 33 -5.04 -17.35 -0.25
N ALA A 34 -5.64 -18.28 -0.99
CA ALA A 34 -5.98 -19.61 -0.51
C ALA A 34 -5.19 -20.67 -1.29
N SER A 35 -4.90 -21.80 -0.66
CA SER A 35 -4.32 -22.94 -1.36
C SER A 35 -5.28 -23.43 -2.44
N ALA A 36 -4.89 -23.33 -3.71
CA ALA A 36 -5.70 -23.81 -4.83
C ALA A 36 -6.11 -25.28 -4.69
N LYS A 37 -5.21 -26.12 -4.17
CA LYS A 37 -5.48 -27.55 -3.91
C LYS A 37 -6.60 -27.76 -2.90
N LYS A 38 -6.64 -26.97 -1.83
CA LYS A 38 -7.69 -27.05 -0.80
C LYS A 38 -8.97 -26.35 -1.23
N TRP A 39 -8.85 -25.27 -2.00
CA TRP A 39 -9.99 -24.55 -2.55
C TRP A 39 -10.90 -25.47 -3.37
N GLN A 40 -10.30 -26.32 -4.21
CA GLN A 40 -11.01 -27.29 -5.05
C GLN A 40 -11.79 -28.36 -4.25
N THR A 41 -11.47 -28.58 -2.97
CA THR A 41 -12.22 -29.54 -2.13
C THR A 41 -13.44 -28.93 -1.46
N LEU A 42 -13.63 -27.62 -1.58
CA LEU A 42 -14.77 -26.90 -1.02
C LEU A 42 -15.96 -26.96 -1.98
N SER A 43 -17.18 -27.04 -1.45
CA SER A 43 -18.38 -26.90 -2.26
C SER A 43 -18.52 -25.47 -2.79
N GLU A 44 -19.30 -25.28 -3.86
CA GLU A 44 -19.56 -23.95 -4.43
C GLU A 44 -20.13 -22.98 -3.39
N THR A 45 -21.02 -23.46 -2.51
CA THR A 45 -21.57 -22.66 -1.41
C THR A 45 -20.49 -22.20 -0.44
N GLN A 46 -19.53 -23.06 -0.09
CA GLN A 46 -18.41 -22.71 0.79
C GLN A 46 -17.46 -21.72 0.11
N GLN A 47 -17.15 -21.93 -1.16
CA GLN A 47 -16.30 -21.04 -1.93
C GLN A 47 -16.90 -19.63 -2.00
N LYS A 48 -18.20 -19.53 -2.32
CA LYS A 48 -18.92 -18.25 -2.38
C LYS A 48 -18.95 -17.56 -1.02
N LEU A 49 -19.27 -18.29 0.06
CA LEU A 49 -19.29 -17.74 1.41
C LEU A 49 -17.92 -17.16 1.81
N LEU A 50 -16.84 -17.89 1.52
CA LEU A 50 -15.48 -17.42 1.82
C LEU A 50 -15.11 -16.20 0.99
N GLN A 51 -15.44 -16.18 -0.30
CA GLN A 51 -15.20 -15.03 -1.16
C GLN A 51 -15.91 -13.77 -0.64
N GLU A 52 -17.18 -13.89 -0.25
CA GLU A 52 -17.97 -12.77 0.29
C GLU A 52 -17.38 -12.24 1.61
N ILE A 53 -17.05 -13.14 2.55
CA ILE A 53 -16.49 -12.75 3.85
C ILE A 53 -15.10 -12.12 3.69
N VAL A 54 -14.23 -12.72 2.87
CA VAL A 54 -12.88 -12.19 2.64
C VAL A 54 -12.94 -10.84 1.94
N ALA A 55 -13.79 -10.68 0.92
CA ALA A 55 -13.97 -9.40 0.25
C ALA A 55 -14.39 -8.30 1.24
N LYS A 56 -15.38 -8.59 2.10
CA LYS A 56 -15.83 -7.65 3.13
C LYS A 56 -14.71 -7.27 4.11
N HIS A 57 -13.90 -8.23 4.55
CA HIS A 57 -12.79 -7.93 5.46
C HIS A 57 -11.68 -7.14 4.79
N LEU A 58 -11.35 -7.43 3.52
CA LEU A 58 -10.37 -6.65 2.78
C LEU A 58 -10.83 -5.20 2.57
N GLU A 59 -12.11 -4.99 2.25
CA GLU A 59 -12.69 -3.65 2.15
C GLU A 59 -12.58 -2.88 3.47
N GLN A 60 -12.87 -3.53 4.59
CA GLN A 60 -12.70 -2.92 5.93
C GLN A 60 -11.25 -2.51 6.21
N ILE A 61 -10.27 -3.33 5.80
CA ILE A 61 -8.84 -3.00 5.95
C ILE A 61 -8.48 -1.77 5.12
N ILE A 62 -8.94 -1.70 3.86
CA ILE A 62 -8.69 -0.56 2.97
C ILE A 62 -9.25 0.73 3.60
N LEU A 63 -10.50 0.69 4.08
CA LEU A 63 -11.16 1.86 4.68
C LEU A 63 -10.53 2.29 6.00
N ALA A 64 -9.93 1.37 6.77
CA ALA A 64 -9.30 1.69 8.04
C ALA A 64 -7.90 2.32 7.87
N TYR A 65 -7.21 2.02 6.77
CA TYR A 65 -5.76 2.27 6.68
C TYR A 65 -5.38 3.75 6.69
N GLU A 66 -6.19 4.62 6.08
CA GLU A 66 -5.94 6.06 6.09
C GLU A 66 -5.89 6.61 7.52
N LYS A 67 -6.83 6.17 8.37
CA LYS A 67 -6.84 6.55 9.78
C LYS A 67 -5.65 5.95 10.53
N ILE A 68 -5.34 4.68 10.29
CA ILE A 68 -4.22 3.99 10.95
C ILE A 68 -2.90 4.72 10.63
N ASP A 69 -2.64 5.02 9.37
CA ASP A 69 -1.40 5.69 8.93
C ASP A 69 -1.28 7.10 9.57
N GLN A 70 -2.38 7.85 9.61
CA GLN A 70 -2.40 9.16 10.27
C GLN A 70 -2.20 9.08 11.80
N ASP A 71 -2.86 8.12 12.47
CA ASP A 71 -2.74 7.94 13.93
C ASP A 71 -1.29 7.61 14.33
N TYR A 72 -0.57 6.81 13.53
CA TYR A 72 0.84 6.51 13.79
C TYR A 72 1.78 7.64 13.39
N LEU A 73 1.47 8.40 12.34
CA LEU A 73 2.20 9.63 12.03
C LEU A 73 2.15 10.62 13.21
N ASP A 74 0.97 10.81 13.79
CA ASP A 74 0.76 11.68 14.95
C ASP A 74 1.58 11.18 16.16
N GLN A 75 1.62 9.86 16.40
CA GLN A 75 2.48 9.26 17.43
C GLN A 75 3.97 9.55 17.17
N ILE A 76 4.45 9.36 15.94
CA ILE A 76 5.86 9.61 15.58
C ILE A 76 6.21 11.07 15.81
N GLN A 77 5.32 12.02 15.52
CA GLN A 77 5.55 13.45 15.78
C GLN A 77 5.83 13.75 17.25
N THR A 78 5.30 12.97 18.19
CA THR A 78 5.57 13.14 19.63
C THR A 78 6.97 12.70 20.08
N THR A 79 7.70 11.94 19.25
CA THR A 79 9.01 11.36 19.62
C THR A 79 10.18 12.33 19.45
N GLY A 80 9.98 13.46 18.76
CA GLY A 80 11.03 14.41 18.42
C GLY A 80 11.90 14.01 17.22
N VAL A 81 11.64 12.88 16.56
CA VAL A 81 12.29 12.51 15.30
C VAL A 81 11.92 13.51 14.20
N SER A 82 12.89 13.91 13.38
CA SER A 82 12.64 14.84 12.27
C SER A 82 11.78 14.17 11.20
N ILE A 83 10.65 14.78 10.84
CA ILE A 83 9.80 14.29 9.75
C ILE A 83 9.92 15.24 8.57
N LEU A 84 10.44 14.74 7.45
CA LEU A 84 10.55 15.48 6.20
C LEU A 84 9.51 14.93 5.23
N LYS A 85 8.51 15.76 4.91
CA LYS A 85 7.55 15.46 3.84
C LYS A 85 8.16 15.81 2.49
N VAL A 86 8.17 14.86 1.57
CA VAL A 86 8.71 15.00 0.21
C VAL A 86 7.70 14.50 -0.82
N ASP A 87 7.85 14.96 -2.05
CA ASP A 87 7.00 14.57 -3.16
C ASP A 87 7.79 13.83 -4.25
N ARG A 88 7.14 13.65 -5.41
CA ARG A 88 7.73 13.00 -6.58
C ARG A 88 9.07 13.62 -7.01
N ALA A 89 9.23 14.94 -6.91
CA ALA A 89 10.40 15.66 -7.42
C ALA A 89 11.67 15.29 -6.65
N PHE A 90 11.56 14.95 -5.37
CA PHE A 90 12.67 14.52 -4.52
C PHE A 90 13.45 13.33 -5.12
N PHE A 91 12.79 12.45 -5.86
CA PHE A 91 13.38 11.23 -6.41
C PHE A 91 14.01 11.42 -7.80
N GLY A 92 13.80 12.58 -8.43
CA GLY A 92 14.33 12.91 -9.76
C GLY A 92 14.00 11.86 -10.82
N GLU A 93 15.01 11.52 -11.64
CA GLU A 93 14.87 10.58 -12.77
C GLU A 93 14.63 9.13 -12.35
N SER A 94 14.85 8.77 -11.07
CA SER A 94 14.71 7.39 -10.58
C SER A 94 13.34 6.80 -10.88
N ILE A 95 12.30 7.63 -10.89
CA ILE A 95 10.93 7.17 -11.12
C ILE A 95 10.72 6.83 -12.60
N GLU A 96 11.19 7.65 -13.52
CA GLU A 96 11.07 7.37 -14.95
C GLU A 96 11.92 6.16 -15.35
N ASN A 97 13.11 6.02 -14.76
CA ASN A 97 13.96 4.83 -14.94
C ASN A 97 13.24 3.56 -14.49
N TRP A 98 12.49 3.61 -13.37
CA TRP A 98 11.65 2.50 -12.92
C TRP A 98 10.55 2.18 -13.95
N TYR A 99 9.81 3.18 -14.43
CA TYR A 99 8.73 2.96 -15.40
C TYR A 99 9.22 2.41 -16.74
N GLN A 100 10.38 2.84 -17.24
CA GLN A 100 10.97 2.31 -18.49
C GLN A 100 11.19 0.79 -18.40
N VAL A 101 11.74 0.33 -17.27
CA VAL A 101 11.96 -1.10 -17.03
C VAL A 101 10.64 -1.83 -16.83
N TRP A 102 9.78 -1.34 -15.93
CA TRP A 102 8.62 -2.10 -15.47
C TRP A 102 7.44 -2.10 -16.42
N ARG A 103 7.28 -1.10 -17.29
CA ARG A 103 6.28 -1.15 -18.38
C ARG A 103 6.58 -2.25 -19.41
N THR A 104 7.84 -2.69 -19.48
CA THR A 104 8.25 -3.82 -20.33
C THR A 104 8.07 -5.15 -19.59
N LYS A 105 8.41 -5.20 -18.30
CA LYS A 105 8.33 -6.43 -17.49
C LYS A 105 6.91 -6.78 -17.01
N SER A 106 6.06 -5.77 -16.84
CA SER A 106 4.68 -5.92 -16.40
C SER A 106 3.76 -5.30 -17.45
N PRO A 107 3.30 -6.08 -18.44
CA PRO A 107 2.43 -5.57 -19.51
C PRO A 107 1.13 -4.93 -18.98
N THR A 108 0.64 -5.38 -17.82
CA THR A 108 -0.56 -4.85 -17.17
C THR A 108 -0.36 -3.46 -16.55
N LEU A 109 0.88 -3.02 -16.32
CA LEU A 109 1.17 -1.73 -15.68
C LEU A 109 0.56 -0.56 -16.46
N LYS A 110 0.61 -0.58 -17.79
CA LYS A 110 0.03 0.49 -18.61
C LYS A 110 -1.49 0.61 -18.43
N ALA A 111 -2.18 -0.51 -18.28
CA ALA A 111 -3.62 -0.52 -18.03
C ALA A 111 -3.94 0.02 -16.63
N LEU A 112 -3.18 -0.38 -15.61
CA LEU A 112 -3.32 0.14 -14.25
C LEU A 112 -3.06 1.65 -14.17
N GLU A 113 -2.06 2.17 -14.90
CA GLU A 113 -1.80 3.61 -14.99
C GLU A 113 -3.00 4.37 -15.59
N GLN A 114 -3.63 3.82 -16.63
CA GLN A 114 -4.82 4.40 -17.24
C GLN A 114 -6.02 4.38 -16.28
N GLU A 115 -6.26 3.27 -15.60
CA GLU A 115 -7.34 3.13 -14.63
C GLU A 115 -7.16 4.10 -13.45
N ALA A 116 -5.96 4.19 -12.89
CA ALA A 116 -5.65 5.14 -11.82
C ALA A 116 -5.88 6.60 -12.25
N ALA A 117 -5.50 6.96 -13.49
CA ALA A 117 -5.75 8.30 -14.03
C ALA A 117 -7.26 8.60 -14.19
N GLN A 118 -8.06 7.61 -14.60
CA GLN A 118 -9.51 7.76 -14.72
C GLN A 118 -10.18 7.95 -13.37
N ILE A 119 -9.83 7.12 -12.37
CA ILE A 119 -10.36 7.25 -11.00
C ILE A 119 -10.04 8.63 -10.43
N LYS A 120 -8.79 9.09 -10.61
CA LYS A 120 -8.37 10.42 -10.17
C LYS A 120 -9.15 11.55 -10.85
N ALA A 121 -9.48 11.41 -12.13
CA ALA A 121 -10.26 12.41 -12.86
C ALA A 121 -11.75 12.46 -12.45
N GLN A 122 -12.25 11.39 -11.82
CA GLN A 122 -13.65 11.29 -11.36
C GLN A 122 -13.85 11.77 -9.93
N THR A 123 -12.77 11.92 -9.17
CA THR A 123 -12.80 12.40 -7.78
C THR A 123 -12.52 13.91 -7.78
N PRO A 124 -13.47 14.78 -7.38
CA PRO A 124 -13.32 16.24 -7.42
C PRO A 124 -12.24 16.78 -6.48
#